data_AF-A0A8U0MAC0-F1
#
_entry.id   AF-A0A8U0MAC0-F1
#
_cell.length_a   1.000
_cell.length_b   1.000
_cell.length_c   1.000
_cell.angle_alpha   90.00
_cell.angle_beta   90.00
_cell.angle_gamma   90.00
#
_symmetry.space_group_name_H-M   'P 1'
#
loop_
_entity.id
_entity.type
_entity.pdbx_description
1 polymer ?
#
loop_
_entity_poly.entity_id
_entity_poly.type
_entity_poly.pdbx_seq_one_letter_code
_entity_poly.pdbx_strand_id
1 'polypeptide(L)'
;MTAGITRLRSETTLLVTFLLVLSRTAPFAQAQSAPGPFPVPQNIPNQLFYLQRDPNTNTIICALNVKDGKLVTSDPVHVYWIRYAEDRQPEELNYIQKTFAYGIKSRPLGNGQYELNFVSYKKLPLRLARSERDNAYYVFANVNQKKIQIRRLYLRIEGGTMWIPNVKYLQLEGINTATGENVIERIPISVPKADTSA
;
A
#
# COMPACT_ATOMS: atom_id res chain seq x y z
N MET A 1 57.45 79.71 3.82
CA MET A 1 57.52 79.35 2.38
C MET A 1 58.11 77.95 2.28
N THR A 2 57.82 77.20 1.20
CA THR A 2 57.98 75.74 0.96
C THR A 2 57.03 74.85 1.78
N ALA A 3 56.00 74.16 1.28
CA ALA A 3 55.65 73.41 0.04
C ALA A 3 55.94 71.90 0.12
N GLY A 4 54.96 71.09 -0.30
CA GLY A 4 55.03 69.63 -0.52
C GLY A 4 54.02 68.83 0.31
N ILE A 5 52.75 68.70 -0.09
CA ILE A 5 52.21 67.66 -0.99
C ILE A 5 52.82 66.27 -0.73
N THR A 6 52.00 65.31 -0.27
CA THR A 6 51.73 64.04 -0.98
C THR A 6 50.57 63.31 -0.29
N ARG A 7 49.43 63.23 -1.01
CA ARG A 7 48.39 62.22 -0.79
C ARG A 7 48.98 60.86 -1.13
N LEU A 8 48.73 59.84 -0.31
CA LEU A 8 48.63 58.48 -0.82
C LEU A 8 47.45 57.78 -0.16
N ARG A 9 46.36 57.64 -0.93
CA ARG A 9 45.34 56.62 -0.73
C ARG A 9 45.97 55.27 -1.03
N SER A 10 45.76 54.28 -0.18
CA SER A 10 45.94 52.88 -0.54
C SER A 10 44.91 52.08 0.23
N GLU A 11 43.90 51.63 -0.50
CA GLU A 11 42.86 50.74 -0.03
C GLU A 11 43.50 49.40 0.32
N THR A 12 43.41 48.99 1.59
CA THR A 12 43.86 47.65 1.97
C THR A 12 42.69 46.70 1.77
N THR A 13 42.76 46.03 0.63
CA THR A 13 41.91 44.96 0.16
C THR A 13 41.64 43.89 1.23
N LEU A 14 40.35 43.58 1.32
CA LEU A 14 39.70 42.45 1.96
C LEU A 14 40.42 41.11 1.72
N LEU A 15 40.70 40.35 2.79
CA LEU A 15 40.95 38.91 2.72
C LEU A 15 40.15 38.24 3.85
N VAL A 16 38.86 38.08 3.60
CA VAL A 16 38.00 37.19 4.37
C VAL A 16 38.37 35.77 3.96
N THR A 17 39.22 35.11 4.76
CA THR A 17 39.49 33.68 4.65
C THR A 17 38.28 32.90 5.14
N PHE A 18 37.32 32.70 4.23
CA PHE A 18 36.21 31.78 4.41
C PHE A 18 36.75 30.35 4.37
N LEU A 19 37.06 29.78 5.55
CA LEU A 19 37.43 28.38 5.68
C LEU A 19 36.19 27.53 5.37
N LEU A 20 36.09 27.11 4.10
CA LEU A 20 35.10 26.18 3.59
C LEU A 20 35.29 24.83 4.27
N VAL A 21 34.63 24.62 5.42
CA VAL A 21 34.46 23.29 6.00
C VAL A 21 33.54 22.53 5.04
N LEU A 22 34.16 21.82 4.10
CA LEU A 22 33.52 20.79 3.27
C LEU A 22 33.10 19.66 4.20
N SER A 23 32.01 19.88 4.92
CA SER A 23 31.25 18.83 5.58
C SER A 23 30.76 17.93 4.47
N ARG A 24 31.47 16.84 4.21
CA ARG A 24 30.97 15.77 3.35
C ARG A 24 29.76 15.18 4.05
N THR A 25 28.58 15.74 3.78
CA THR A 25 27.34 15.02 3.98
C THR A 25 27.42 13.85 3.01
N ALA A 26 27.85 12.69 3.52
CA ALA A 26 27.59 11.45 2.84
C ALA A 26 26.07 11.42 2.60
N PRO A 27 25.60 11.24 1.36
CA PRO A 27 24.20 10.92 1.19
C PRO A 27 23.94 9.69 2.06
N PHE A 28 22.98 9.77 2.98
CA PHE A 28 22.36 8.58 3.53
C PHE A 28 21.72 7.86 2.34
N ALA A 29 22.51 7.06 1.64
CA ALA A 29 22.01 6.00 0.81
C ALA A 29 21.33 5.06 1.80
N GLN A 30 20.04 5.27 2.01
CA GLN A 30 19.19 4.32 2.68
C GLN A 30 19.31 3.06 1.83
N ALA A 31 20.15 2.12 2.29
CA ALA A 31 20.27 0.82 1.67
C ALA A 31 18.84 0.29 1.62
N GLN A 32 18.26 0.25 0.42
CA GLN A 32 17.03 -0.50 0.20
C GLN A 32 17.43 -1.93 0.51
N SER A 33 17.17 -2.36 1.75
CA SER A 33 17.20 -3.76 2.10
C SER A 33 16.37 -4.45 1.04
N ALA A 34 16.99 -5.37 0.30
CA ALA A 34 16.26 -6.27 -0.59
C ALA A 34 15.01 -6.74 0.16
N PRO A 35 13.81 -6.75 -0.45
CA PRO A 35 12.60 -7.10 0.28
C PRO A 35 12.83 -8.46 0.92
N GLY A 36 12.98 -8.48 2.25
CA GLY A 36 12.95 -9.72 3.01
C GLY A 36 11.60 -10.41 2.77
N PRO A 37 11.44 -11.66 3.23
CA PRO A 37 10.13 -12.31 3.17
C PRO A 37 9.08 -11.38 3.79
N PHE A 38 8.00 -11.11 3.05
CA PHE A 38 6.93 -10.25 3.54
C PHE A 38 6.40 -10.79 4.88
N PRO A 39 6.20 -9.92 5.89
CA PRO A 39 5.71 -10.36 7.20
C PRO A 39 4.27 -10.87 7.09
N VAL A 40 3.94 -11.92 7.83
CA VAL A 40 2.55 -12.39 7.92
C VAL A 40 1.90 -11.72 9.14
N PRO A 41 0.79 -10.98 8.99
CA PRO A 41 0.08 -10.42 10.12
C PRO A 41 -0.38 -11.49 11.11
N GLN A 42 -0.12 -11.27 12.40
CA GLN A 42 -0.48 -12.17 13.49
C GLN A 42 -1.37 -11.44 14.50
N ASN A 43 -2.29 -12.18 15.14
CA ASN A 43 -3.15 -11.69 16.22
C ASN A 43 -3.99 -10.45 15.85
N ILE A 44 -4.37 -10.32 14.58
CA ILE A 44 -5.22 -9.23 14.11
C ILE A 44 -6.69 -9.61 14.34
N PRO A 45 -7.40 -8.94 15.26
CA PRO A 45 -8.80 -9.26 15.53
C PRO A 45 -9.64 -9.03 14.28
N ASN A 46 -10.59 -9.91 14.04
CA ASN A 46 -11.55 -9.80 12.94
C ASN A 46 -10.92 -9.73 11.53
N GLN A 47 -9.66 -10.13 11.36
CA GLN A 47 -9.02 -10.09 10.04
C GLN A 47 -9.76 -10.98 9.04
N LEU A 48 -10.15 -10.38 7.91
CA LEU A 48 -10.73 -11.10 6.79
C LEU A 48 -9.61 -11.57 5.84
N PHE A 49 -8.74 -10.65 5.44
CA PHE A 49 -7.57 -10.89 4.61
C PHE A 49 -6.62 -9.68 4.70
N TYR A 50 -5.46 -9.78 4.05
CA TYR A 50 -4.51 -8.66 3.96
C TYR A 50 -3.95 -8.53 2.55
N LEU A 51 -3.49 -7.33 2.20
CA LEU A 51 -2.87 -7.00 0.92
C LEU A 51 -1.44 -6.51 1.12
N GLN A 52 -0.52 -7.12 0.39
CA GLN A 52 0.88 -6.72 0.29
C GLN A 52 1.23 -6.35 -1.14
N ARG A 53 2.32 -5.62 -1.30
CA ARG A 53 2.76 -5.12 -2.60
C ARG A 53 4.22 -4.74 -2.55
N ASP A 54 4.91 -4.86 -3.68
CA ASP A 54 6.23 -4.25 -3.85
C ASP A 54 6.13 -2.71 -3.86
N PRO A 55 7.22 -1.98 -3.53
CA PRO A 55 8.50 -2.48 -3.05
C PRO A 55 8.60 -2.60 -1.51
N ASN A 56 7.63 -2.06 -0.76
CA ASN A 56 7.73 -1.99 0.70
C ASN A 56 6.88 -3.05 1.41
N THR A 57 7.24 -3.41 2.63
CA THR A 57 6.59 -4.49 3.39
C THR A 57 5.35 -4.06 4.19
N ASN A 58 4.98 -2.77 4.18
CA ASN A 58 3.77 -2.30 4.84
C ASN A 58 2.55 -3.03 4.27
N THR A 59 1.66 -3.43 5.15
CA THR A 59 0.57 -4.36 4.80
C THR A 59 -0.77 -3.67 5.02
N ILE A 60 -1.65 -3.73 4.03
CA ILE A 60 -3.05 -3.35 4.21
C ILE A 60 -3.77 -4.51 4.89
N ILE A 61 -4.44 -4.23 5.99
CA ILE A 61 -5.34 -5.15 6.65
C ILE A 61 -6.77 -4.82 6.26
N CYS A 62 -7.54 -5.84 5.91
CA CYS A 62 -8.98 -5.75 5.74
C CYS A 62 -9.61 -6.58 6.87
N ALA A 63 -10.23 -5.91 7.85
CA ALA A 63 -10.87 -6.54 8.99
C ALA A 63 -12.38 -6.31 8.96
N LEU A 64 -13.15 -7.23 9.54
CA LEU A 64 -14.59 -7.06 9.72
C LEU A 64 -14.83 -5.87 10.66
N ASN A 65 -15.64 -4.91 10.22
CA ASN A 65 -15.94 -3.73 11.02
C ASN A 65 -17.09 -4.02 11.99
N VAL A 66 -16.75 -4.22 13.25
CA VAL A 66 -17.71 -4.54 14.30
C VAL A 66 -17.68 -3.43 15.35
N LYS A 67 -18.84 -2.88 15.66
CA LYS A 67 -19.06 -1.92 16.74
C LYS A 67 -20.09 -2.47 17.70
N ASP A 68 -19.78 -2.50 18.99
CA ASP A 68 -20.66 -3.03 20.05
C ASP A 68 -21.17 -4.46 19.75
N GLY A 69 -20.28 -5.30 19.21
CA GLY A 69 -20.59 -6.69 18.83
C GLY A 69 -21.45 -6.84 17.58
N LYS A 70 -21.80 -5.75 16.89
CA LYS A 70 -22.62 -5.75 15.67
C LYS A 70 -21.82 -5.28 14.47
N LEU A 71 -22.05 -5.92 13.32
CA LEU A 71 -21.48 -5.49 12.05
C LEU A 71 -21.98 -4.08 11.68
N VAL A 72 -21.04 -3.20 11.35
CA VAL A 72 -21.37 -1.86 10.82
C VAL A 72 -21.81 -2.02 9.36
N THR A 73 -23.11 -2.13 9.12
CA THR A 73 -23.65 -2.51 7.80
C THR A 73 -23.37 -1.49 6.70
N SER A 74 -23.19 -0.21 7.04
CA SER A 74 -22.82 0.86 6.10
C SER A 74 -21.36 0.81 5.67
N ASP A 75 -20.48 0.21 6.48
CA ASP A 75 -19.05 0.10 6.22
C ASP A 75 -18.51 -1.19 6.85
N PRO A 76 -18.85 -2.38 6.29
CA PRO A 76 -18.66 -3.66 6.96
C PRO A 76 -17.20 -4.13 6.99
N VAL A 77 -16.29 -3.41 6.33
CA VAL A 77 -14.87 -3.75 6.27
C VAL A 77 -14.03 -2.53 6.63
N HIS A 78 -13.31 -2.62 7.74
CA HIS A 78 -12.34 -1.62 8.15
C HIS A 78 -11.00 -1.93 7.49
N VAL A 79 -10.45 -0.93 6.80
CA VAL A 79 -9.19 -1.05 6.07
C VAL A 79 -8.17 -0.08 6.64
N TYR A 80 -7.00 -0.60 7.01
CA TYR A 80 -5.92 0.18 7.62
C TYR A 80 -4.54 -0.44 7.30
N TRP A 81 -3.47 0.30 7.53
CA TRP A 81 -2.09 -0.16 7.39
C TRP A 81 -1.57 -0.84 8.65
N ILE A 82 -0.65 -1.79 8.49
CA ILE A 82 0.39 -2.08 9.47
C ILE A 82 1.72 -1.68 8.84
N ARG A 83 2.43 -0.75 9.47
CA ARG A 83 3.69 -0.17 8.98
C ARG A 83 4.91 -1.01 9.35
N TYR A 84 5.03 -2.19 8.75
CA TYR A 84 6.14 -3.12 9.04
C TYR A 84 7.54 -2.59 8.71
N ALA A 85 7.68 -1.65 7.78
CA ALA A 85 8.95 -1.02 7.45
C ALA A 85 9.39 0.03 8.49
N GLU A 86 8.52 0.35 9.45
CA GLU A 86 8.72 1.36 10.49
C GLU A 86 8.61 0.69 11.87
N ASP A 87 7.63 1.09 12.68
CA ASP A 87 7.41 0.66 14.06
C ASP A 87 6.36 -0.47 14.21
N ARG A 88 5.88 -1.02 13.08
CA ARG A 88 4.84 -2.05 13.00
C ARG A 88 3.50 -1.60 13.61
N GLN A 89 3.25 -0.30 13.70
CA GLN A 89 1.99 0.20 14.23
C GLN A 89 0.86 0.17 13.19
N PRO A 90 -0.40 0.00 13.66
CA PRO A 90 -1.58 0.26 12.85
C PRO A 90 -1.67 1.74 12.47
N GLU A 91 -2.10 2.04 11.25
CA GLU A 91 -2.40 3.41 10.81
C GLU A 91 -3.63 3.44 9.90
N GLU A 92 -4.54 4.38 10.14
CA GLU A 92 -5.71 4.61 9.28
C GLU A 92 -5.33 5.06 7.87
N LEU A 93 -6.15 4.68 6.89
CA LEU A 93 -6.02 5.23 5.55
C LEU A 93 -6.43 6.70 5.55
N ASN A 94 -5.59 7.56 4.96
CA ASN A 94 -6.00 8.93 4.68
C ASN A 94 -7.08 8.97 3.58
N TYR A 95 -7.74 10.13 3.43
CA TYR A 95 -8.84 10.31 2.50
C TYR A 95 -8.48 9.93 1.05
N ILE A 96 -7.27 10.28 0.60
CA ILE A 96 -6.82 10.03 -0.77
C ILE A 96 -6.64 8.52 -0.99
N GLN A 97 -5.97 7.83 -0.05
CA GLN A 97 -5.77 6.39 -0.11
C GLN A 97 -7.10 5.63 -0.05
N LYS A 98 -8.04 6.06 0.80
CA LYS A 98 -9.39 5.48 0.89
C LYS A 98 -10.19 5.69 -0.39
N THR A 99 -10.01 6.81 -1.07
CA THR A 99 -10.82 7.17 -2.25
C THR A 99 -10.27 6.56 -3.55
N PHE A 100 -8.94 6.48 -3.70
CA PHE A 100 -8.30 6.15 -4.98
C PHE A 100 -7.45 4.88 -4.98
N ALA A 101 -7.01 4.39 -3.81
CA ALA A 101 -6.10 3.26 -3.72
C ALA A 101 -6.73 2.04 -3.04
N TYR A 102 -6.63 1.99 -1.71
CA TYR A 102 -6.88 0.78 -0.92
C TYR A 102 -8.26 0.73 -0.28
N GLY A 103 -9.08 1.78 -0.43
CA GLY A 103 -10.43 1.73 0.09
C GLY A 103 -11.28 0.64 -0.57
N ILE A 104 -12.21 0.13 0.22
CA ILE A 104 -13.20 -0.86 -0.22
C ILE A 104 -14.56 -0.17 -0.25
N LYS A 105 -15.24 -0.26 -1.38
CA LYS A 105 -16.67 0.06 -1.49
C LYS A 105 -17.47 -1.20 -1.21
N SER A 106 -18.49 -1.07 -0.38
CA SER A 106 -19.40 -2.16 -0.05
C SER A 106 -20.79 -1.87 -0.62
N ARG A 107 -21.49 -2.92 -1.02
CA ARG A 107 -22.90 -2.86 -1.42
C ARG A 107 -23.64 -4.04 -0.79
N PRO A 108 -24.71 -3.82 -0.02
CA PRO A 108 -25.47 -4.92 0.56
C PRO A 108 -26.15 -5.74 -0.54
N LEU A 109 -26.16 -7.05 -0.36
CA LEU A 109 -26.83 -8.02 -1.23
C LEU A 109 -28.03 -8.70 -0.57
N GLY A 110 -28.33 -8.32 0.68
CA GLY A 110 -29.33 -8.98 1.52
C GLY A 110 -28.75 -10.15 2.31
N ASN A 111 -29.49 -10.63 3.31
CA ASN A 111 -29.14 -11.78 4.14
C ASN A 111 -27.74 -11.70 4.78
N GLY A 112 -27.32 -10.50 5.17
CA GLY A 112 -26.02 -10.25 5.80
C GLY A 112 -24.83 -10.44 4.86
N GLN A 113 -25.04 -10.44 3.54
CA GLN A 113 -23.98 -10.57 2.52
C GLN A 113 -23.75 -9.23 1.81
N TYR A 114 -22.50 -9.00 1.40
CA TYR A 114 -22.08 -7.77 0.75
C TYR A 114 -21.20 -8.07 -0.45
N GLU A 115 -21.38 -7.30 -1.52
CA GLU A 115 -20.38 -7.18 -2.57
C GLU A 115 -19.36 -6.13 -2.12
N LEU A 116 -18.08 -6.45 -2.30
CA LEU A 116 -16.96 -5.58 -2.00
C LEU A 116 -16.15 -5.35 -3.27
N ASN A 117 -15.73 -4.11 -3.49
CA ASN A 117 -14.84 -3.75 -4.58
C ASN A 117 -13.74 -2.83 -4.06
N PHE A 118 -12.48 -3.11 -4.44
CA PHE A 118 -11.44 -2.11 -4.28
C PHE A 118 -11.75 -0.90 -5.17
N VAL A 119 -11.57 0.30 -4.63
CA VAL A 119 -11.77 1.55 -5.39
C VAL A 119 -10.86 1.60 -6.64
N SER A 120 -9.67 1.03 -6.53
CA SER A 120 -8.65 0.98 -7.58
C SER A 120 -8.83 -0.18 -8.58
N TYR A 121 -9.63 -1.20 -8.27
CA TYR A 121 -9.74 -2.39 -9.11
C TYR A 121 -11.11 -3.08 -9.02
N LYS A 122 -12.06 -2.61 -9.84
CA LYS A 122 -13.44 -3.13 -9.90
C LYS A 122 -13.61 -4.45 -10.66
N LYS A 123 -12.58 -4.91 -11.37
CA LYS A 123 -12.64 -6.13 -12.19
C LYS A 123 -12.62 -7.43 -11.36
N LEU A 124 -12.29 -7.33 -10.07
CA LEU A 124 -12.33 -8.44 -9.13
C LEU A 124 -13.36 -8.14 -8.03
N PRO A 125 -14.65 -8.40 -8.27
CA PRO A 125 -15.66 -8.31 -7.23
C PRO A 125 -15.40 -9.37 -6.16
N LEU A 126 -15.42 -8.95 -4.90
CA LEU A 126 -15.32 -9.83 -3.74
C LEU A 126 -16.68 -9.93 -3.06
N ARG A 127 -16.88 -10.99 -2.27
CA ARG A 127 -18.11 -11.20 -1.51
C ARG A 127 -17.78 -11.41 -0.04
N LEU A 128 -18.30 -10.53 0.83
CA LEU A 128 -18.34 -10.77 2.26
C LEU A 128 -19.59 -11.58 2.59
N ALA A 129 -19.39 -12.76 3.19
CA ALA A 129 -20.48 -13.63 3.61
C ALA A 129 -20.07 -14.48 4.80
N ARG A 130 -21.05 -15.01 5.52
CA ARG A 130 -20.78 -16.03 6.53
C ARG A 130 -20.45 -17.36 5.85
N SER A 131 -19.46 -18.06 6.38
CA SER A 131 -19.11 -19.42 5.98
C SER A 131 -20.13 -20.41 6.56
N GLU A 132 -20.48 -21.41 5.76
CA GLU A 132 -21.38 -22.50 6.18
C GLU A 132 -20.72 -23.43 7.21
N ARG A 133 -19.39 -23.38 7.35
CA ARG A 133 -18.62 -24.29 8.22
C ARG A 133 -18.63 -23.87 9.68
N ASP A 134 -18.58 -22.57 9.94
CA ASP A 134 -18.32 -21.98 11.27
C ASP A 134 -19.17 -20.73 11.53
N ASN A 135 -20.03 -20.33 10.59
CA ASN A 135 -20.87 -19.15 10.66
C ASN A 135 -20.07 -17.83 10.84
N ALA A 136 -18.76 -17.85 10.61
CA ALA A 136 -17.89 -16.68 10.69
C ALA A 136 -17.86 -15.95 9.34
N TYR A 137 -17.63 -14.64 9.38
CA TYR A 137 -17.51 -13.83 8.16
C TYR A 137 -16.16 -14.05 7.49
N TYR A 138 -16.21 -14.27 6.17
CA TYR A 138 -15.05 -14.32 5.30
C TYR A 138 -15.31 -13.57 4.00
N VAL A 139 -14.21 -13.28 3.29
CA VAL A 139 -14.26 -12.69 1.96
C VAL A 139 -13.92 -13.75 0.92
N PHE A 140 -14.77 -13.84 -0.10
CA PHE A 140 -14.65 -14.79 -1.19
C PHE A 140 -14.43 -14.07 -2.52
N ALA A 141 -13.65 -14.67 -3.39
CA ALA A 141 -13.55 -14.28 -4.80
C ALA A 141 -13.83 -15.50 -5.69
N ASN A 142 -14.40 -15.24 -6.86
CA ASN A 142 -14.51 -16.24 -7.92
C ASN A 142 -13.41 -15.98 -8.94
N VAL A 143 -12.41 -16.86 -8.99
CA VAL A 143 -11.27 -16.76 -9.91
C VAL A 143 -11.05 -18.12 -10.55
N ASN A 144 -10.91 -18.14 -11.88
CA ASN A 144 -10.70 -19.38 -12.65
C ASN A 144 -11.72 -20.48 -12.30
N GLN A 145 -12.99 -20.10 -12.22
CA GLN A 145 -14.14 -20.96 -11.86
C GLN A 145 -14.08 -21.56 -10.44
N LYS A 146 -13.16 -21.10 -9.58
CA LYS A 146 -13.04 -21.52 -8.18
C LYS A 146 -13.58 -20.43 -7.26
N LYS A 147 -14.41 -20.81 -6.30
CA LYS A 147 -14.81 -19.95 -5.17
C LYS A 147 -13.75 -20.07 -4.07
N ILE A 148 -12.96 -19.02 -3.89
CA ILE A 148 -11.80 -19.01 -3.00
C ILE A 148 -12.09 -18.10 -1.81
N GLN A 149 -11.95 -18.62 -0.59
CA GLN A 149 -11.87 -17.83 0.63
C GLN A 149 -10.48 -17.16 0.68
N ILE A 150 -10.45 -15.84 0.56
CA ILE A 150 -9.21 -15.06 0.44
C ILE A 150 -8.52 -15.00 1.79
N ARG A 151 -7.19 -15.18 1.80
CA ARG A 151 -6.34 -14.96 2.99
C ARG A 151 -5.33 -13.85 2.76
N ARG A 152 -4.73 -13.81 1.56
CA ARG A 152 -3.73 -12.83 1.18
C ARG A 152 -3.89 -12.42 -0.28
N LEU A 153 -3.75 -11.12 -0.52
CA LEU A 153 -3.52 -10.54 -1.83
C LEU A 153 -2.09 -10.01 -1.90
N TYR A 154 -1.42 -10.22 -3.03
CA TYR A 154 -0.09 -9.67 -3.27
C TYR A 154 -0.05 -9.01 -4.65
N LEU A 155 0.34 -7.75 -4.71
CA LEU A 155 0.53 -7.02 -5.96
C LEU A 155 2.01 -7.01 -6.32
N ARG A 156 2.34 -7.61 -7.46
CA ARG A 156 3.66 -7.45 -8.08
C ARG A 156 3.70 -6.13 -8.82
N ILE A 157 4.53 -5.20 -8.36
CA ILE A 157 4.68 -3.87 -8.96
C ILE A 157 6.11 -3.75 -9.48
N GLU A 158 6.26 -3.41 -10.76
CA GLU A 158 7.57 -3.24 -11.38
C GLU A 158 7.59 -1.93 -12.18
N GLY A 159 8.15 -0.90 -11.54
CA GLY A 159 8.19 0.46 -12.07
C GLY A 159 6.85 1.19 -12.00
N GLY A 160 6.69 2.22 -12.82
CA GLY A 160 5.60 3.19 -12.74
C GLY A 160 5.94 4.37 -11.83
N THR A 161 4.95 5.20 -11.54
CA THR A 161 5.08 6.33 -10.61
C THR A 161 4.43 5.99 -9.28
N MET A 162 4.69 6.79 -8.23
CA MET A 162 4.05 6.62 -6.93
C MET A 162 2.51 6.68 -7.02
N TRP A 163 1.97 7.44 -7.96
CA TRP A 163 0.52 7.59 -8.18
C TRP A 163 -0.07 6.58 -9.16
N ILE A 164 0.74 6.09 -10.11
CA ILE A 164 0.33 5.16 -11.15
C ILE A 164 1.36 4.02 -11.20
N PRO A 165 1.27 3.05 -10.27
CA PRO A 165 2.17 1.92 -10.24
C PRO A 165 1.90 0.99 -11.43
N ASN A 166 2.97 0.41 -11.99
CA ASN A 166 2.84 -0.63 -13.02
C ASN A 166 2.66 -2.00 -12.34
N VAL A 167 1.40 -2.36 -12.07
CA VAL A 167 1.05 -3.65 -11.49
C VAL A 167 1.14 -4.72 -12.59
N LYS A 168 2.01 -5.72 -12.43
CA LYS A 168 2.16 -6.83 -13.38
C LYS A 168 1.07 -7.88 -13.18
N TYR A 169 0.86 -8.27 -11.93
CA TYR A 169 -0.18 -9.21 -11.57
C TYR A 169 -0.63 -9.01 -10.13
N LEU A 170 -1.84 -9.48 -9.85
CA LEU A 170 -2.36 -9.74 -8.53
C LEU A 170 -2.24 -11.25 -8.26
N GLN A 171 -1.54 -11.63 -7.21
CA GLN A 171 -1.55 -12.98 -6.66
C GLN A 171 -2.59 -13.05 -5.55
N LEU A 172 -3.51 -14.00 -5.66
CA LEU A 172 -4.53 -14.30 -4.67
C LEU A 172 -4.21 -15.63 -4.04
N GLU A 173 -4.02 -15.63 -2.72
CA GLU A 173 -3.80 -16.84 -1.92
C GLU A 173 -4.99 -17.04 -0.98
N GLY A 174 -5.46 -18.28 -0.90
CA GLY A 174 -6.66 -18.59 -0.12
C GLY A 174 -6.96 -20.08 -0.05
N ILE A 175 -8.20 -20.39 0.31
CA ILE A 175 -8.71 -21.76 0.42
C ILE A 175 -9.82 -21.96 -0.61
N ASN A 176 -9.72 -23.00 -1.44
CA ASN A 176 -10.83 -23.40 -2.30
C ASN A 176 -11.97 -23.93 -1.43
N THR A 177 -13.14 -23.29 -1.52
CA THR A 177 -14.29 -23.66 -0.69
C THR A 177 -14.89 -25.04 -1.04
N ALA A 178 -14.64 -25.56 -2.25
CA ALA A 178 -15.12 -26.87 -2.66
C ALA A 178 -14.22 -28.02 -2.17
N THR A 179 -12.90 -27.82 -2.15
CA THR A 179 -11.93 -28.89 -1.81
C THR A 179 -11.29 -28.72 -0.44
N GLY A 180 -11.33 -27.52 0.15
CA GLY A 180 -10.63 -27.18 1.39
C GLY A 180 -9.12 -26.96 1.23
N GLU A 181 -8.58 -27.09 0.02
CA GLU A 181 -7.16 -26.98 -0.24
C GLU A 181 -6.69 -25.53 -0.38
N ASN A 182 -5.43 -25.28 -0.04
CA ASN A 182 -4.79 -23.99 -0.31
C ASN A 182 -4.64 -23.80 -1.83
N VAL A 183 -4.98 -22.61 -2.30
CA VAL A 183 -4.87 -22.24 -3.71
C VAL A 183 -4.14 -20.92 -3.84
N ILE A 184 -3.31 -20.82 -4.89
CA ILE A 184 -2.65 -19.61 -5.33
C ILE A 184 -3.06 -19.37 -6.79
N GLU A 185 -3.72 -18.25 -7.05
CA GLU A 185 -4.09 -17.80 -8.39
C GLU A 185 -3.32 -16.52 -8.73
N ARG A 186 -2.90 -16.36 -9.99
CA ARG A 186 -2.29 -15.13 -10.49
C ARG A 186 -3.16 -14.53 -11.59
N ILE A 187 -3.52 -13.27 -11.42
CA ILE A 187 -4.35 -12.50 -12.35
C ILE A 187 -3.45 -11.42 -12.96
N PRO A 188 -3.09 -11.52 -14.25
CA PRO A 188 -2.36 -10.47 -14.93
C PRO A 188 -3.15 -9.15 -14.93
N ILE A 189 -2.48 -8.05 -14.58
CA ILE A 189 -3.07 -6.72 -14.60
C ILE A 189 -2.49 -5.98 -15.80
N SER A 190 -3.01 -6.25 -17.00
CA SER A 190 -2.59 -5.51 -18.19
C SER A 190 -3.11 -4.07 -18.11
N VAL A 191 -2.20 -3.11 -18.05
CA VAL A 191 -2.51 -1.73 -18.43
C VAL A 191 -2.74 -1.74 -19.94
N PRO A 192 -3.82 -1.14 -20.48
CA PRO A 192 -3.93 -0.94 -21.91
C PRO A 192 -2.64 -0.26 -22.39
N LYS A 193 -1.93 -0.90 -23.32
CA LYS A 193 -0.82 -0.25 -24.01
C LYS A 193 -1.43 0.98 -24.67
N ALA A 194 -0.96 2.19 -24.33
CA ALA A 194 -1.33 3.35 -25.13
C ALA A 194 -0.91 3.03 -26.57
N ASP A 195 -1.86 3.06 -27.50
CA ASP A 195 -1.59 2.90 -28.93
C ASP A 195 -0.60 4.01 -29.31
N THR A 196 0.68 3.67 -29.32
CA THR A 196 1.70 4.50 -29.95
C THR A 196 1.68 4.13 -31.42
N SER A 197 0.62 4.56 -32.10
CA SER A 197 0.60 4.76 -33.53
C SER A 197 0.83 6.24 -33.77
N ALA A 198 2.09 6.58 -33.99
CA ALA A 198 2.53 7.79 -34.69
C ALA A 198 3.34 7.33 -35.89
#